data_AF-A0A6L4ZFL5-F1
#
_entry.id   AF-A0A6L4ZFL5-F1
#
_cell.length_a   1.000
_cell.length_b   1.000
_cell.length_c   1.000
_cell.angle_alpha   90.00
_cell.angle_beta   90.00
_cell.angle_gamma   90.00
#
_symmetry.space_group_name_H-M   'P 1'
#
loop_
_entity.id
_entity.type
_entity.pdbx_description
1 polymer ?
#
loop_
_entity_poly.entity_id
_entity_poly.type
_entity_poly.pdbx_seq_one_letter_code
_entity_poly.pdbx_strand_id
1 'polypeptide(L)'
;MQTLKIELTGNNSLKALKELEYRNLIRILKEPDLHSYALPGELISDSDFKNWIEFAEESPIVSLTVAKKRWTAQKEKLQKLIR
;
A
#
# COMPACT_ATOMS: atom_id res chain seq x y z
N MET A 1 2.43 10.74 -16.16
CA MET A 1 3.46 10.82 -15.10
C MET A 1 4.82 10.68 -15.77
N GLN A 2 5.78 11.55 -15.47
CA GLN A 2 7.11 11.53 -16.07
C GLN A 2 8.13 11.16 -14.98
N THR A 3 8.91 10.10 -15.20
CA THR A 3 9.97 9.67 -14.29
C THR A 3 11.30 10.17 -14.82
N LEU A 4 12.08 10.87 -14.00
CA LEU A 4 13.41 11.34 -14.33
C LEU A 4 14.44 10.47 -13.59
N LYS A 5 15.41 9.92 -14.31
CA LYS A 5 16.58 9.26 -13.70
C LYS A 5 17.64 10.32 -13.42
N ILE A 6 18.05 10.44 -12.16
CA ILE A 6 19.07 11.38 -11.72
C ILE A 6 20.20 10.56 -11.09
N GLU A 7 21.40 10.68 -11.63
CA GLU A 7 22.60 10.10 -11.03
C GLU A 7 23.15 11.04 -9.96
N LEU A 8 23.47 10.50 -8.79
CA LEU A 8 24.03 11.26 -7.68
C LEU A 8 25.53 11.00 -7.57
N THR A 9 26.34 12.02 -7.82
CA THR A 9 27.80 11.95 -7.77
C THR A 9 28.40 12.36 -6.41
N GLY A 10 27.58 12.84 -5.46
CA GLY A 10 28.05 13.35 -4.16
C GLY A 10 27.14 13.02 -2.98
N ASN A 11 27.74 12.77 -1.81
CA ASN A 11 27.04 12.31 -0.60
C ASN A 11 25.99 13.31 -0.05
N ASN A 12 26.20 14.61 -0.25
CA ASN A 12 25.28 15.65 0.24
C ASN A 12 23.99 15.74 -0.60
N SER A 13 24.02 15.29 -1.84
CA SER A 13 22.91 15.40 -2.79
C SER A 13 21.75 14.48 -2.42
N LEU A 14 22.03 13.33 -1.79
CA LEU A 14 20.99 12.40 -1.33
C LEU A 14 20.14 13.01 -0.20
N LYS A 15 20.75 13.79 0.70
CA LYS A 15 20.04 14.42 1.81
C LYS A 15 19.05 15.47 1.32
N ALA A 16 19.45 16.28 0.33
CA ALA A 16 18.59 17.27 -0.28
C ALA A 16 17.37 16.61 -0.98
N LEU A 17 17.58 15.51 -1.71
CA LEU A 17 16.48 14.77 -2.34
C LEU A 17 15.51 14.16 -1.33
N LYS A 18 16.03 13.59 -0.23
CA LYS A 18 15.19 13.08 0.86
C LYS A 18 14.34 14.17 1.52
N GLU A 19 14.85 15.39 1.62
CA GLU A 19 14.07 16.52 2.13
C GLU A 19 12.93 16.91 1.18
N LEU A 20 13.19 16.89 -0.13
CA LEU A 20 12.13 17.13 -1.13
C LEU A 20 11.06 16.04 -1.13
N GLU A 21 11.45 14.79 -0.92
CA GLU A 21 10.53 13.66 -0.73
C GLU A 21 9.70 13.82 0.55
N TYR A 22 10.33 14.19 1.67
CA TYR A 22 9.63 14.46 2.93
C TYR A 22 8.59 15.59 2.80
N ARG A 23 8.87 16.61 1.98
CA ARG A 23 7.94 17.69 1.67
C ARG A 23 6.87 17.30 0.62
N ASN A 24 6.82 16.05 0.19
CA ASN A 24 5.92 15.51 -0.84
C ASN A 24 6.03 16.21 -2.21
N LEU A 25 7.17 16.82 -2.52
CA LEU A 25 7.41 17.50 -3.80
C LEU A 25 7.86 16.52 -4.89
N ILE A 26 8.54 15.44 -4.49
CA ILE A 26 8.99 14.35 -5.35
C ILE A 26 8.73 13.01 -4.66
N ARG A 27 8.77 11.93 -5.43
CA ARG A 27 8.80 10.55 -4.90
C ARG A 27 10.04 9.86 -5.43
N ILE A 28 10.88 9.34 -4.55
CA ILE A 28 12.08 8.58 -4.93
C ILE A 28 11.65 7.12 -5.12
N LEU A 29 11.53 6.70 -6.37
CA LEU A 29 11.22 5.31 -6.70
C LEU A 29 12.48 4.46 -6.52
N LYS A 30 12.42 3.48 -5.62
CA LYS A 30 13.41 2.41 -5.57
C LYS A 30 13.12 1.45 -6.73
N GLU A 31 14.13 1.15 -7.54
CA GLU A 31 13.96 0.11 -8.56
C GLU A 31 13.69 -1.22 -7.83
N PRO A 32 12.61 -1.94 -8.18
CA PRO A 32 12.33 -3.23 -7.58
C PRO A 32 13.45 -4.20 -7.99
N ASP A 33 14.00 -4.92 -7.02
CA ASP A 33 14.93 -6.00 -7.30
C ASP A 33 14.17 -7.16 -7.96
N LEU A 34 14.23 -7.22 -9.29
CA LEU A 34 13.58 -8.24 -10.10
C LEU A 34 14.20 -9.64 -9.93
N HIS A 35 15.32 -9.76 -9.22
CA HIS A 35 15.99 -11.01 -8.90
C HIS A 35 15.83 -11.43 -7.43
N SER A 36 15.06 -10.67 -6.65
CA SER A 36 14.75 -11.07 -5.29
C SER A 36 13.80 -12.27 -5.29
N TYR A 37 14.21 -13.35 -4.62
CA TYR A 37 13.33 -14.49 -4.32
C TYR A 37 12.28 -14.16 -3.24
N ALA A 38 12.33 -12.95 -2.65
CA ALA A 38 11.30 -12.46 -1.75
C ALA A 38 10.08 -11.99 -2.54
N LEU A 39 8.89 -12.08 -1.93
CA LEU A 39 7.65 -11.60 -2.53
C LEU A 39 7.80 -10.14 -2.99
N PRO A 40 7.31 -9.79 -4.19
CA PRO A 40 7.38 -8.42 -4.70
C PRO A 40 6.56 -7.50 -3.78
N GLY A 41 7.20 -6.44 -3.27
CA GLY A 41 6.56 -5.48 -2.36
C GLY A 41 7.56 -4.69 -1.55
N GLU A 42 7.09 -3.64 -0.89
CA GLU A 42 7.87 -2.98 0.17
C GLU A 42 7.96 -3.93 1.38
N LEU A 43 9.12 -3.92 2.04
CA LEU A 43 9.28 -4.65 3.31
C LEU A 43 8.25 -4.10 4.31
N ILE A 44 7.38 -4.98 4.79
CA ILE A 44 6.46 -4.64 5.88
C ILE A 44 7.27 -4.40 7.16
N SER A 45 6.95 -3.35 7.90
CA SER A 45 7.56 -3.14 9.21
C SER A 45 7.03 -4.14 10.24
N ASP A 46 7.80 -4.44 11.28
CA ASP A 46 7.34 -5.32 12.38
C ASP A 46 6.05 -4.79 13.02
N SER A 47 5.88 -3.46 13.10
CA SER A 47 4.67 -2.83 13.61
C SER A 47 3.47 -3.06 12.68
N ASP A 48 3.65 -2.89 11.38
CA ASP A 48 2.56 -3.09 10.41
C ASP A 48 2.15 -4.57 10.35
N PHE A 49 3.12 -5.47 10.48
CA PHE A 49 2.86 -6.90 10.55
C PHE A 49 2.05 -7.28 11.80
N LYS A 50 2.40 -6.72 12.96
CA LYS A 50 1.63 -6.93 14.21
C LYS A 50 0.21 -6.39 14.09
N ASN A 51 0.04 -5.18 13.58
CA ASN A 51 -1.28 -4.57 13.35
C ASN A 51 -2.13 -5.43 12.40
N TRP A 52 -1.51 -6.01 11.37
CA TRP A 52 -2.21 -6.90 10.44
C TRP A 52 -2.68 -8.19 11.11
N ILE A 53 -1.85 -8.80 11.98
CA ILE A 53 -2.23 -9.97 12.77
C ILE A 53 -3.39 -9.63 13.70
N GLU A 54 -3.27 -8.56 14.48
CA GLU A 54 -4.30 -8.12 15.42
C GLU A 54 -5.63 -7.89 14.70
N PHE A 55 -5.61 -7.18 13.56
CA PHE A 55 -6.78 -7.01 12.72
C PHE A 55 -7.37 -8.35 12.22
N ALA A 56 -6.53 -9.30 11.82
CA ALA A 56 -6.97 -10.60 11.33
C ALA A 56 -7.59 -11.46 12.44
N GLU A 57 -7.06 -11.38 13.67
CA GLU A 57 -7.58 -12.09 14.85
C GLU A 57 -8.87 -11.47 15.37
N GLU A 58 -8.97 -10.14 15.38
CA GLU A 58 -10.19 -9.43 15.75
C GLU A 58 -11.28 -9.50 14.67
N SER A 59 -10.87 -9.79 13.43
CA SER A 59 -11.81 -9.90 12.31
C SER A 59 -12.76 -11.06 12.55
N PRO A 60 -14.09 -10.81 12.60
CA PRO A 60 -15.05 -11.87 12.81
C PRO A 60 -14.93 -12.88 11.67
N ILE A 61 -14.79 -14.16 12.01
CA ILE A 61 -14.85 -15.28 11.04
C ILE A 61 -16.30 -15.35 10.53
N VAL A 62 -16.60 -14.52 9.54
CA VAL A 62 -17.92 -14.49 8.92
C VAL A 62 -17.99 -15.66 7.95
N SER A 63 -19.01 -16.51 8.12
CA SER A 63 -19.31 -17.53 7.12
C SER A 63 -19.49 -16.87 5.75
N LEU A 64 -18.90 -17.45 4.71
CA LEU A 64 -19.04 -16.99 3.32
C LEU A 64 -20.50 -16.79 2.91
N THR A 65 -21.42 -17.58 3.47
CA THR A 65 -22.85 -17.46 3.23
C THR A 65 -23.44 -16.16 3.78
N VAL A 66 -23.01 -15.74 4.97
CA VAL A 66 -23.42 -14.50 5.64
C VAL A 66 -22.83 -13.29 4.91
N ALA A 67 -21.54 -13.37 4.54
CA ALA A 67 -20.87 -12.32 3.77
C ALA A 67 -21.56 -12.08 2.41
N LYS A 68 -21.88 -13.14 1.67
CA LYS A 68 -22.62 -13.04 0.39
C LYS A 68 -23.98 -12.38 0.55
N LYS A 69 -24.77 -12.76 1.56
CA LYS A 69 -26.08 -12.14 1.84
C LYS A 69 -25.98 -10.65 2.18
N ARG A 70 -24.97 -10.25 2.97
CA ARG A 70 -24.72 -8.84 3.31
C ARG A 70 -24.34 -8.04 2.07
N TRP A 71 -23.45 -8.59 1.23
CA TRP A 71 -23.04 -7.97 -0.02
C TRP A 71 -24.20 -7.74 -0.98
N THR A 72 -25.07 -8.74 -1.20
CA THR A 72 -26.23 -8.59 -2.09
C THR A 72 -27.19 -7.52 -1.59
N ALA A 73 -27.49 -7.50 -0.28
CA ALA A 73 -28.35 -6.49 0.31
C ALA A 73 -27.77 -5.07 0.19
N GLN A 74 -26.46 -4.92 0.38
CA GLN A 74 -25.79 -3.63 0.24
C GLN A 74 -25.73 -3.16 -1.22
N LYS A 75 -25.48 -4.09 -2.15
CA LYS A 75 -25.50 -3.83 -3.60
C LYS A 75 -26.87 -3.33 -4.06
N GLU A 76 -27.97 -3.94 -3.60
CA GLU A 76 -29.33 -3.49 -3.92
C GLU A 76 -29.62 -2.09 -3.38
N LYS A 77 -29.18 -1.78 -2.15
CA LYS A 77 -29.31 -0.43 -1.58
C LYS A 77 -28.57 0.61 -2.40
N LEU A 78 -27.33 0.32 -2.80
CA LEU A 78 -26.53 1.23 -3.63
C LEU A 78 -27.16 1.43 -5.01
N GLN A 79 -27.66 0.37 -5.64
CA GLN A 79 -28.37 0.47 -6.92
C GLN A 79 -29.62 1.33 -6.83
N LYS A 80 -30.34 1.32 -5.70
CA LYS A 80 -31.50 2.19 -5.47
C LYS A 80 -31.14 3.66 -5.26
N LEU A 81 -29.91 3.96 -4.81
CA LEU A 81 -29.44 5.35 -4.60
C LEU A 81 -28.86 5.97 -5.88
N ILE A 82 -28.40 5.16 -6.82
CA ILE A 82 -27.87 5.58 -8.12
C ILE A 82 -28.99 5.80 -9.14
N ARG A 83 -30.20 5.31 -8.85
CA ARG A 83 -31.38 5.37 -9.73
C ARG A 83 -32.36 6.43 -9.25
#